data_AF-A0A895XP64-F1
#
_entry.id   AF-A0A895XP64-F1
#
_cell.length_a   1.000
_cell.length_b   1.000
_cell.length_c   1.000
_cell.angle_alpha   90.00
_cell.angle_beta   90.00
_cell.angle_gamma   90.00
#
_symmetry.space_group_name_H-M   'P 1'
#
loop_
_entity.id
_entity.type
_entity.pdbx_description
1 polymer ?
#
loop_
_entity_poly.entity_id
_entity_poly.type
_entity_poly.pdbx_seq_one_letter_code
_entity_poly.pdbx_strand_id
1 'polypeptide(L)'
;MTPRHPLLAPGLAIVAEPGLILIEGGPRRVRISGAASTAILASLLPLLDGHSSPAQLASQLDVPLDHVTTLLDALRQRGLLVTGPGEASPDAATAFVARHLSVTGAHDHPTAVAQALNKQELFIAAPSEIFARLRTDAIKAGMGRVSDLGEPPATSNALVIACDVAEHLPAAYAFARRNKIDLLRVAATGQLHLGPVFTGPATTCLACFRHSGISPASANPQAAHIGIMSALAIAEVHAMATGFNPPRPPHRLWQWDPVSGSFSHRDVVPDPQCPTCDVTRSESTHSQANTLSQWEWLNRNLSPSTISPEINDRDLATSPRLPLAKSGLPPALITAMETARASPAVDIYLMGAATLPYPIYRYSPTEAALIATRADLVRPTTKCGSLALALVACPGRLQTADAEASIRRAFLHAGETADRVATAVPTARMISVDAAELAQDLELFTDREKIAAVLSFDEEIECR
;
A
#
# COMPACT_ATOMS: atom_id res chain seq x y z
N MET A 1 19.15 -2.11 -6.10
CA MET A 1 20.40 -2.38 -6.83
C MET A 1 20.17 -2.06 -8.29
N THR A 2 21.11 -1.36 -8.93
CA THR A 2 21.07 -1.05 -10.37
C THR A 2 21.13 -2.34 -11.19
N PRO A 3 20.34 -2.50 -12.26
CA PRO A 3 20.34 -3.72 -13.07
C PRO A 3 21.72 -3.90 -13.76
N ARG A 4 22.27 -5.11 -13.70
CA ARG A 4 23.59 -5.43 -14.30
C ARG A 4 23.59 -5.31 -15.81
N HIS A 5 22.47 -5.67 -16.42
CA HIS A 5 22.21 -5.64 -17.86
C HIS A 5 20.79 -5.09 -18.06
N PRO A 6 20.61 -3.76 -18.08
CA PRO A 6 19.29 -3.16 -18.21
C PRO A 6 18.67 -3.43 -19.58
N LEU A 7 17.43 -3.92 -19.55
CA LEU A 7 16.57 -4.12 -20.72
C LEU A 7 15.29 -3.31 -20.52
N LEU A 8 14.86 -2.55 -21.53
CA LEU A 8 13.55 -1.92 -21.51
C LEU A 8 12.46 -2.99 -21.38
N ALA A 9 11.54 -2.78 -20.44
CA ALA A 9 10.41 -3.69 -20.29
C ALA A 9 9.62 -3.75 -21.61
N PRO A 10 9.29 -4.94 -22.10
CA PRO A 10 8.56 -5.12 -23.37
C PRO A 10 7.16 -4.51 -23.34
N GLY A 11 6.68 -4.11 -24.52
CA GLY A 11 5.33 -3.54 -24.70
C GLY A 11 5.17 -2.12 -24.15
N LEU A 12 6.27 -1.41 -23.90
CA LEU A 12 6.28 0.02 -23.65
C LEU A 12 6.15 0.79 -24.97
N ALA A 13 5.36 1.85 -24.97
CA ALA A 13 5.33 2.82 -26.05
C ALA A 13 6.12 4.06 -25.61
N ILE A 14 7.10 4.47 -26.43
CA ILE A 14 8.01 5.58 -26.12
C ILE A 14 7.84 6.64 -27.20
N VAL A 15 7.53 7.86 -26.79
CA VAL A 15 7.47 9.04 -27.65
C VAL A 15 8.50 10.04 -27.15
N ALA A 16 9.46 10.40 -28.01
CA ALA A 16 10.51 11.37 -27.71
C ALA A 16 10.32 12.62 -28.58
N GLU A 17 10.20 13.77 -27.93
CA GLU A 17 10.13 15.11 -28.53
C GLU A 17 11.24 16.00 -27.93
N PRO A 18 11.63 17.10 -28.60
CA PRO A 18 12.60 18.03 -28.01
C PRO A 18 12.18 18.52 -26.62
N GLY A 19 12.95 18.15 -25.59
CA GLY A 19 12.70 18.53 -24.19
C GLY A 19 11.66 17.68 -23.44
N LEU A 20 11.10 16.64 -24.06
CA LEU A 20 10.05 15.79 -23.49
C LEU A 20 10.20 14.33 -23.92
N ILE A 21 10.14 13.40 -22.96
CA ILE A 21 9.98 11.96 -23.23
C ILE A 21 8.73 11.48 -22.49
N LEU A 22 7.84 10.82 -23.23
CA LEU A 22 6.64 10.17 -22.72
C LEU A 22 6.78 8.66 -22.88
N ILE A 23 6.57 7.92 -21.79
CA ILE A 23 6.60 6.46 -21.78
C ILE A 23 5.28 5.93 -21.25
N GLU A 24 4.66 5.05 -22.02
CA GLU A 24 3.34 4.46 -21.80
C GLU A 24 3.40 2.94 -21.76
N GLY A 25 2.37 2.33 -21.17
CA GLY A 25 2.24 0.88 -21.04
C GLY A 25 2.79 0.31 -19.72
N GLY A 26 3.61 1.08 -19.00
CA GLY A 26 4.02 0.77 -17.63
C GLY A 26 2.87 0.89 -16.62
N PRO A 27 3.12 0.66 -15.31
CA PRO A 27 2.10 0.77 -14.26
C PRO A 27 1.52 2.19 -14.14
N ARG A 28 2.30 3.18 -14.59
CA ARG A 28 1.92 4.58 -14.69
C ARG A 28 2.53 5.18 -15.95
N ARG A 29 1.84 6.15 -16.53
CA ARG A 29 2.40 7.05 -17.54
C ARG A 29 3.60 7.78 -16.94
N VAL A 30 4.74 7.74 -17.62
CA VAL A 30 5.95 8.45 -17.19
C VAL A 30 6.22 9.61 -18.14
N ARG A 31 6.29 10.81 -17.58
CA ARG A 31 6.68 12.03 -18.28
C ARG A 31 8.02 12.50 -17.74
N ILE A 32 9.00 12.65 -18.62
CA ILE A 32 10.34 13.15 -18.30
C ILE A 32 10.56 14.41 -19.12
N SER A 33 10.90 15.50 -18.44
CA SER A 33 11.11 16.82 -19.06
C SER A 33 12.46 17.40 -18.67
N GLY A 34 12.95 18.36 -19.47
CA GLY A 34 14.20 19.07 -19.25
C GLY A 34 15.25 18.69 -20.28
N ALA A 35 15.92 19.69 -20.86
CA ALA A 35 16.78 19.52 -22.04
C ALA A 35 17.93 18.52 -21.80
N ALA A 36 18.66 18.66 -20.68
CA ALA A 36 19.79 17.79 -20.38
C ALA A 36 19.37 16.32 -20.15
N SER A 37 18.34 16.10 -19.32
CA SER A 37 17.85 14.75 -19.00
C SER A 37 17.25 14.06 -20.23
N THR A 38 16.51 14.79 -21.06
CA THR A 38 15.87 14.22 -22.26
C THR A 38 16.86 13.94 -23.37
N ALA A 39 17.91 14.74 -23.53
CA ALA A 39 18.99 14.46 -24.48
C ALA A 39 19.75 13.17 -24.14
N ILE A 40 20.16 13.00 -22.87
CA ILE A 40 20.84 11.78 -22.43
C ILE A 40 19.91 10.57 -22.54
N LEU A 41 18.66 10.70 -22.09
CA LEU A 41 17.72 9.59 -22.09
C LEU A 41 17.32 9.15 -23.50
N ALA A 42 17.13 10.08 -24.44
CA ALA A 42 16.84 9.75 -25.84
C ALA A 42 17.95 8.88 -26.48
N SER A 43 19.21 9.15 -26.13
CA SER A 43 20.36 8.36 -26.58
C SER A 43 20.53 7.05 -25.80
N LEU A 44 20.17 7.04 -24.50
CA LEU A 44 20.26 5.86 -23.65
C LEU A 44 19.23 4.79 -24.01
N LEU A 45 17.96 5.17 -24.26
CA LEU A 45 16.85 4.22 -24.43
C LEU A 45 17.09 3.15 -25.51
N PRO A 46 17.61 3.47 -26.72
CA PRO A 46 17.93 2.45 -27.72
C PRO A 46 19.01 1.44 -27.31
N LEU A 47 19.84 1.79 -26.32
CA LEU A 47 20.93 0.95 -25.82
C LEU A 47 20.51 0.02 -24.67
N LEU A 48 19.27 0.15 -24.19
CA LEU A 48 18.71 -0.65 -23.09
C LEU A 48 18.13 -1.97 -23.62
N ASP A 49 19.00 -2.78 -24.22
CA ASP A 49 18.69 -4.03 -24.91
C ASP A 49 19.02 -5.28 -24.09
N GLY A 50 19.52 -5.10 -22.86
CA GLY A 50 19.94 -6.21 -22.00
C GLY A 50 21.33 -6.77 -22.30
N HIS A 51 22.11 -6.22 -23.23
CA HIS A 51 23.47 -6.69 -23.53
C HIS A 51 24.53 -5.84 -22.86
N SER A 52 24.32 -4.52 -22.80
CA SER A 52 25.29 -3.58 -22.23
C SER A 52 25.18 -3.46 -20.72
N SER A 53 26.31 -3.40 -20.02
CA SER A 53 26.40 -3.04 -18.60
C SER A 53 26.38 -1.52 -18.39
N PRO A 54 26.09 -1.01 -17.17
CA PRO A 54 26.12 0.42 -16.87
C PRO A 54 27.44 1.12 -17.26
N ALA A 55 28.59 0.46 -17.07
CA ALA A 55 29.90 1.00 -17.44
C ALA A 55 30.08 1.10 -18.97
N GLN A 56 29.59 0.11 -19.72
CA GLN A 56 29.61 0.15 -21.19
C GLN A 56 28.68 1.23 -21.73
N LEU A 57 27.49 1.38 -21.14
CA LEU A 57 26.53 2.45 -21.49
C LEU A 57 27.14 3.84 -21.24
N ALA A 58 27.76 4.04 -20.08
CA ALA A 58 28.45 5.29 -19.73
C ALA A 58 29.56 5.63 -20.74
N SER A 59 30.38 4.64 -21.11
CA SER A 59 31.42 4.82 -22.11
C SER A 59 30.87 5.11 -23.51
N GLN A 60 29.76 4.48 -23.92
CA GLN A 60 29.17 4.71 -25.26
C GLN A 60 28.50 6.08 -25.38
N LEU A 61 27.92 6.58 -24.28
CA LEU A 61 27.25 7.88 -24.25
C LEU A 61 28.18 9.06 -23.96
N ASP A 62 29.43 8.79 -23.58
CA ASP A 62 30.39 9.79 -23.07
C ASP A 62 29.83 10.57 -21.87
N VAL A 63 29.27 9.83 -20.90
CA VAL A 63 28.63 10.38 -19.69
C VAL A 63 29.22 9.71 -18.44
N PRO A 64 29.41 10.42 -17.30
CA PRO A 64 29.85 9.80 -16.06
C PRO A 64 28.97 8.61 -15.63
N LEU A 65 29.60 7.53 -15.14
CA LEU A 65 28.92 6.30 -14.70
C LEU A 65 27.81 6.57 -13.68
N ASP A 66 28.03 7.50 -12.74
CA ASP A 66 27.07 7.82 -11.69
C ASP A 66 25.76 8.40 -12.26
N HIS A 67 25.85 9.18 -13.35
CA HIS A 67 24.67 9.72 -14.02
C HIS A 67 23.86 8.62 -14.72
N VAL A 68 24.54 7.69 -15.42
CA VAL A 68 23.88 6.54 -16.05
C VAL A 68 23.23 5.65 -14.99
N THR A 69 23.95 5.34 -13.92
CA THR A 69 23.46 4.53 -12.79
C THR A 69 22.20 5.16 -12.17
N THR A 70 22.23 6.47 -11.93
CA THR A 70 21.08 7.23 -11.39
C THR A 70 19.87 7.16 -12.32
N LEU A 71 20.07 7.34 -13.63
CA LEU A 71 18.99 7.22 -14.62
C LEU A 71 18.42 5.80 -14.68
N LEU A 72 19.27 4.77 -14.68
CA LEU A 72 18.84 3.38 -14.69
C LEU A 72 18.04 3.02 -13.43
N ASP A 73 18.49 3.45 -12.25
CA ASP A 73 17.73 3.24 -11.02
C ASP A 73 16.39 3.98 -11.04
N ALA A 74 16.36 5.20 -11.58
CA ALA A 74 15.13 5.98 -11.74
C ALA A 74 14.13 5.32 -12.71
N LEU A 75 14.59 4.71 -13.80
CA LEU A 75 13.75 3.96 -14.74
C LEU A 75 13.27 2.63 -14.14
N ARG A 76 14.15 1.91 -13.43
CA ARG A 76 13.81 0.66 -12.74
C ARG A 76 12.75 0.88 -11.66
N GLN A 77 12.90 1.91 -10.82
CA GLN A 77 11.89 2.26 -9.81
C GLN A 77 10.51 2.55 -10.41
N ARG A 78 10.46 2.98 -11.67
CA ARG A 78 9.23 3.24 -12.42
C ARG A 78 8.70 2.02 -13.19
N GLY A 79 9.35 0.86 -13.09
CA GLY A 79 8.91 -0.38 -13.76
C GLY A 79 9.21 -0.41 -15.25
N LEU A 80 10.14 0.44 -15.69
CA LEU A 80 10.48 0.56 -17.10
C LEU A 80 11.64 -0.36 -17.51
N LEU A 81 12.35 -0.94 -16.54
CA LEU A 81 13.49 -1.83 -16.79
C LEU A 81 13.29 -3.20 -16.16
N VAL A 82 13.79 -4.21 -16.86
CA VAL A 82 14.07 -5.55 -16.33
C VAL A 82 15.57 -5.85 -16.45
N THR A 83 16.03 -6.94 -15.84
CA THR A 83 17.44 -7.36 -15.91
C THR A 83 17.58 -8.62 -16.78
N GLY A 84 18.55 -8.62 -17.68
CA GLY A 84 18.99 -9.83 -18.40
C GLY A 84 19.09 -9.61 -19.91
N PRO A 85 19.82 -10.49 -20.62
CA PRO A 85 19.87 -10.46 -22.07
C PRO A 85 18.47 -10.65 -22.65
N GLY A 86 18.05 -9.73 -23.52
CA GLY A 86 16.75 -9.82 -24.17
C GLY A 86 16.77 -10.92 -25.24
N GLU A 87 15.96 -11.97 -25.08
CA GLU A 87 15.64 -12.89 -26.17
C GLU A 87 14.12 -12.98 -26.39
N ALA A 88 13.76 -13.01 -27.69
CA ALA A 88 12.44 -13.14 -28.30
C ALA A 88 11.40 -12.08 -27.91
N SER A 89 10.55 -11.68 -28.87
CA SER A 89 9.37 -10.86 -28.61
C SER A 89 8.49 -11.58 -27.58
N PRO A 90 8.42 -11.13 -26.33
CA PRO A 90 7.69 -11.83 -25.30
C PRO A 90 6.20 -11.80 -25.64
N ASP A 91 5.48 -12.84 -25.22
CA ASP A 91 4.02 -12.82 -25.32
C ASP A 91 3.44 -11.67 -24.46
N ALA A 92 2.17 -11.35 -24.69
CA ALA A 92 1.50 -10.25 -24.00
C ALA A 92 1.48 -10.41 -22.47
N ALA A 93 1.44 -11.64 -21.96
CA ALA A 93 1.40 -11.92 -20.53
C ALA A 93 2.76 -11.67 -19.87
N THR A 94 3.83 -12.19 -20.46
CA THR A 94 5.22 -11.95 -20.06
C THR A 94 5.54 -10.46 -20.12
N ALA A 95 5.04 -9.77 -21.16
CA ALA A 95 5.22 -8.34 -21.28
C ALA A 95 4.47 -7.56 -20.19
N PHE A 96 3.22 -7.94 -19.90
CA PHE A 96 2.46 -7.38 -18.78
C PHE A 96 3.19 -7.59 -17.44
N VAL A 97 3.69 -8.80 -17.20
CA VAL A 97 4.44 -9.13 -15.97
C VAL A 97 5.68 -8.26 -15.85
N ALA A 98 6.52 -8.22 -16.89
CA ALA A 98 7.75 -7.43 -16.91
C ALA A 98 7.53 -5.96 -16.52
N ARG A 99 6.45 -5.34 -17.01
CA ARG A 99 6.13 -3.94 -16.73
C ARG A 99 5.70 -3.65 -15.29
N HIS A 100 5.23 -4.65 -14.51
CA HIS A 100 4.78 -4.39 -13.14
C HIS A 100 5.65 -5.06 -12.05
N LEU A 101 6.78 -5.69 -12.40
CA LEU A 101 7.70 -6.28 -11.39
C LEU A 101 8.13 -5.27 -10.32
N SER A 102 8.40 -4.02 -10.71
CA SER A 102 8.85 -2.99 -9.77
C SER A 102 7.76 -2.49 -8.83
N VAL A 103 6.48 -2.77 -9.10
CA VAL A 103 5.37 -2.26 -8.29
C VAL A 103 5.44 -2.82 -6.88
N THR A 104 5.79 -4.10 -6.77
CA THR A 104 5.89 -4.78 -5.46
C THR A 104 7.31 -5.16 -5.11
N GLY A 105 8.22 -5.26 -6.08
CA GLY A 105 9.59 -5.70 -5.86
C GLY A 105 9.69 -7.15 -5.35
N ALA A 106 8.60 -7.92 -5.41
CA ALA A 106 8.56 -9.31 -4.97
C ALA A 106 9.39 -10.24 -5.87
N HIS A 107 9.61 -9.83 -7.12
CA HIS A 107 10.35 -10.60 -8.13
C HIS A 107 11.23 -9.67 -8.96
N ASP A 108 12.42 -10.16 -9.27
CA ASP A 108 13.39 -9.42 -10.11
C ASP A 108 13.28 -9.78 -11.60
N HIS A 109 12.50 -10.82 -11.95
CA HIS A 109 12.39 -11.32 -13.32
C HIS A 109 11.02 -11.96 -13.62
N PRO A 110 10.45 -11.84 -14.84
CA PRO A 110 9.15 -12.43 -15.18
C PRO A 110 9.09 -13.95 -15.02
N THR A 111 10.20 -14.65 -15.32
CA THR A 111 10.27 -16.11 -15.16
C THR A 111 10.13 -16.55 -13.69
N ALA A 112 10.54 -15.73 -12.73
CA ALA A 112 10.36 -16.02 -11.31
C ALA A 112 8.86 -16.01 -10.94
N VAL A 113 8.09 -15.06 -11.49
CA VAL A 113 6.63 -15.01 -11.35
C VAL A 113 6.00 -16.26 -11.96
N ALA A 114 6.36 -16.62 -13.19
CA ALA A 114 5.85 -17.82 -13.86
C ALA A 114 6.19 -19.11 -13.07
N GLN A 115 7.40 -19.23 -12.54
CA GLN A 115 7.80 -20.35 -11.69
C GLN A 115 7.03 -20.38 -10.37
N ALA A 116 6.76 -19.21 -9.77
CA ALA A 116 5.97 -19.12 -8.55
C ALA A 116 4.54 -19.61 -8.78
N LEU A 117 3.90 -19.22 -9.90
CA LEU A 117 2.56 -19.67 -10.31
C LEU A 117 2.53 -21.17 -10.60
N ASN A 118 3.53 -21.68 -11.33
CA ASN A 118 3.61 -23.10 -11.68
C ASN A 118 3.82 -24.00 -10.44
N LYS A 119 4.27 -23.44 -9.32
CA LYS A 119 4.36 -24.16 -8.03
C LYS A 119 3.06 -24.10 -7.21
N GLN A 120 2.09 -23.27 -7.60
CA GLN A 120 0.83 -23.13 -6.87
C GLN A 120 -0.10 -24.31 -7.12
N GLU A 121 -0.91 -24.58 -6.11
CA GLU A 121 -1.99 -25.54 -6.13
C GLU A 121 -3.29 -24.81 -5.80
N LEU A 122 -4.23 -24.82 -6.74
CA LEU A 122 -5.50 -24.12 -6.64
C LEU A 122 -6.65 -25.10 -6.53
N PHE A 123 -7.38 -25.01 -5.43
CA PHE A 123 -8.60 -25.77 -5.21
C PHE A 123 -9.81 -24.91 -5.56
N ILE A 124 -10.79 -25.49 -6.27
CA ILE A 124 -11.99 -24.76 -6.68
C ILE A 124 -13.24 -25.48 -6.19
N ALA A 125 -14.09 -24.75 -5.46
CA ALA A 125 -15.41 -25.19 -5.04
C ALA A 125 -16.48 -24.35 -5.73
N ALA A 126 -17.04 -24.86 -6.82
CA ALA A 126 -17.98 -24.11 -7.65
C ALA A 126 -18.92 -25.07 -8.42
N PRO A 127 -20.08 -24.57 -8.90
CA PRO A 127 -20.91 -25.31 -9.85
C PRO A 127 -20.10 -25.66 -11.10
N SER A 128 -20.47 -26.76 -11.77
CA SER A 128 -19.67 -27.36 -12.86
C SER A 128 -19.24 -26.39 -13.96
N GLU A 129 -20.15 -25.52 -14.42
CA GLU A 129 -19.85 -24.50 -15.45
C GLU A 129 -18.80 -23.49 -14.97
N ILE A 130 -18.95 -23.00 -13.74
CA ILE A 130 -18.04 -22.03 -13.14
C ILE A 130 -16.69 -22.68 -12.82
N PHE A 131 -16.70 -23.91 -12.32
CA PHE A 131 -15.49 -24.71 -12.08
C PHE A 131 -14.70 -24.88 -13.38
N ALA A 132 -15.35 -25.30 -14.47
CA ALA A 132 -14.70 -25.49 -15.76
C ALA A 132 -14.07 -24.19 -16.28
N ARG A 133 -14.77 -23.05 -16.09
CA ARG A 133 -14.24 -21.74 -16.48
C ARG A 133 -13.05 -21.30 -15.62
N LEU A 134 -13.18 -21.32 -14.30
CA LEU A 134 -12.09 -20.96 -13.37
C LEU A 134 -10.86 -21.84 -13.59
N ARG A 135 -11.06 -23.15 -13.78
CA ARG A 135 -9.97 -24.10 -14.07
C ARG A 135 -9.25 -23.75 -15.36
N THR A 136 -9.99 -23.45 -16.43
CA THR A 136 -9.43 -23.06 -17.72
C THR A 136 -8.60 -21.79 -17.59
N ASP A 137 -9.13 -20.77 -16.92
CA ASP A 137 -8.45 -19.48 -16.76
C ASP A 137 -7.23 -19.59 -15.84
N ALA A 138 -7.31 -20.39 -14.77
CA ALA A 138 -6.17 -20.68 -13.88
C ALA A 138 -5.01 -21.38 -14.61
N ILE A 139 -5.31 -22.39 -15.42
CA ILE A 139 -4.29 -23.09 -16.22
C ILE A 139 -3.67 -22.14 -17.24
N LYS A 140 -4.48 -21.33 -17.94
CA LYS A 140 -3.98 -20.31 -18.88
C LYS A 140 -3.12 -19.25 -18.19
N ALA A 141 -3.40 -18.95 -16.93
CA ALA A 141 -2.59 -18.05 -16.11
C ALA A 141 -1.30 -18.71 -15.58
N GLY A 142 -1.04 -19.98 -15.89
CA GLY A 142 0.20 -20.68 -15.52
C GLY A 142 0.18 -21.35 -14.15
N MET A 143 -0.99 -21.56 -13.53
CA MET A 143 -1.10 -22.33 -12.28
C MET A 143 -0.75 -23.80 -12.52
N GLY A 144 0.11 -24.36 -11.67
CA GLY A 144 0.66 -25.71 -11.87
C GLY A 144 -0.36 -26.84 -11.66
N ARG A 145 -1.17 -26.75 -10.60
CA ARG A 145 -2.20 -27.75 -10.28
C ARG A 145 -3.52 -27.06 -9.97
N VAL A 146 -4.60 -27.55 -10.59
CA VAL A 146 -5.95 -27.04 -10.38
C VAL A 146 -6.93 -28.20 -10.26
N SER A 147 -7.57 -28.33 -9.09
CA SER A 147 -8.42 -29.47 -8.71
C SER A 147 -9.67 -29.03 -7.94
N ASP A 148 -10.58 -29.97 -7.73
CA ASP A 148 -11.72 -29.83 -6.82
C ASP A 148 -11.32 -30.12 -5.35
N LEU A 149 -12.28 -29.98 -4.43
CA LEU A 149 -12.10 -30.27 -3.01
C LEU A 149 -12.09 -31.79 -2.74
N GLY A 150 -11.02 -32.48 -3.10
CA GLY A 150 -10.85 -33.91 -2.87
C GLY A 150 -9.72 -34.20 -1.91
N GLU A 151 -8.50 -34.23 -2.46
CA GLU A 151 -7.28 -34.56 -1.73
C GLU A 151 -6.75 -33.34 -0.94
N PRO A 152 -6.06 -33.57 0.18
CA PRO A 152 -5.37 -32.49 0.88
C PRO A 152 -4.27 -31.88 -0.01
N PRO A 153 -3.91 -30.61 0.19
CA PRO A 153 -2.88 -29.95 -0.61
C PRO A 153 -1.54 -30.67 -0.48
N ALA A 154 -0.86 -30.86 -1.60
CA ALA A 154 0.49 -31.41 -1.64
C ALA A 154 1.56 -30.37 -1.26
N THR A 155 1.20 -29.09 -1.21
CA THR A 155 2.11 -27.97 -0.93
C THR A 155 1.56 -27.02 0.12
N SER A 156 2.44 -26.31 0.82
CA SER A 156 2.06 -25.29 1.81
C SER A 156 1.47 -24.01 1.19
N ASN A 157 1.63 -23.84 -0.13
CA ASN A 157 1.24 -22.62 -0.86
C ASN A 157 -0.08 -22.80 -1.61
N ALA A 158 -0.92 -23.74 -1.16
CA ALA A 158 -2.21 -23.95 -1.79
C ALA A 158 -3.20 -22.82 -1.47
N LEU A 159 -4.09 -22.53 -2.40
CA LEU A 159 -5.16 -21.54 -2.28
C LEU A 159 -6.50 -22.19 -2.65
N VAL A 160 -7.59 -21.68 -2.10
CA VAL A 160 -8.95 -22.11 -2.45
C VAL A 160 -9.74 -20.95 -3.05
N ILE A 161 -10.48 -21.20 -4.13
CA ILE A 161 -11.58 -20.33 -4.57
C ILE A 161 -12.90 -21.04 -4.26
N ALA A 162 -13.85 -20.33 -3.65
CA ALA A 162 -15.21 -20.84 -3.50
C ALA A 162 -16.26 -19.87 -4.02
N CYS A 163 -17.17 -20.41 -4.84
CA CYS A 163 -18.41 -19.73 -5.18
C CYS A 163 -19.37 -19.75 -3.98
N ASP A 164 -19.95 -18.60 -3.65
CA ASP A 164 -20.86 -18.43 -2.52
C ASP A 164 -22.27 -18.98 -2.80
N VAL A 165 -22.35 -20.26 -3.08
CA VAL A 165 -23.61 -21.02 -3.09
C VAL A 165 -23.63 -21.95 -1.88
N ALA A 166 -24.83 -22.42 -1.52
CA ALA A 166 -25.11 -23.09 -0.25
C ALA A 166 -24.18 -24.27 0.07
N GLU A 167 -23.79 -25.06 -0.93
CA GLU A 167 -22.98 -26.27 -0.72
C GLU A 167 -21.47 -26.01 -0.81
N HIS A 168 -21.03 -25.10 -1.68
CA HIS A 168 -19.60 -24.97 -1.98
C HIS A 168 -18.83 -24.13 -0.98
N LEU A 169 -19.36 -22.98 -0.54
CA LEU A 169 -18.62 -22.12 0.39
C LEU A 169 -18.40 -22.77 1.76
N PRO A 170 -19.39 -23.42 2.41
CA PRO A 170 -19.16 -24.12 3.67
C PRO A 170 -18.15 -25.28 3.55
N ALA A 171 -18.24 -26.07 2.47
CA ALA A 171 -17.31 -27.17 2.22
C ALA A 171 -15.88 -26.66 2.01
N ALA A 172 -15.71 -25.62 1.19
CA ALA A 172 -14.42 -24.97 0.94
C ALA A 172 -13.84 -24.34 2.21
N TYR A 173 -14.67 -23.68 3.01
CA TYR A 173 -14.25 -23.10 4.28
C TYR A 173 -13.77 -24.17 5.26
N ALA A 174 -14.48 -25.29 5.39
CA ALA A 174 -14.05 -26.41 6.22
C ALA A 174 -12.73 -27.03 5.72
N PHE A 175 -12.59 -27.19 4.39
CA PHE A 175 -11.36 -27.67 3.76
C PHE A 175 -10.18 -26.72 4.01
N ALA A 176 -10.36 -25.42 3.77
CA ALA A 176 -9.34 -24.39 3.96
C ALA A 176 -8.89 -24.31 5.43
N ARG A 177 -9.84 -24.34 6.38
CA ARG A 177 -9.55 -24.34 7.82
C ARG A 177 -8.78 -25.58 8.27
N ARG A 178 -9.16 -26.77 7.80
CA ARG A 178 -8.49 -28.03 8.14
C ARG A 178 -7.04 -28.03 7.66
N ASN A 179 -6.81 -27.51 6.46
CA ASN A 179 -5.50 -27.51 5.82
C ASN A 179 -4.68 -26.23 6.09
N LYS A 180 -5.23 -25.26 6.83
CA LYS A 180 -4.61 -23.95 7.15
C LYS A 180 -4.17 -23.17 5.91
N ILE A 181 -5.03 -23.14 4.89
CA ILE A 181 -4.81 -22.42 3.63
C ILE A 181 -5.84 -21.31 3.46
N ASP A 182 -5.49 -20.33 2.63
CA ASP A 182 -6.35 -19.17 2.39
C ASP A 182 -7.48 -19.51 1.41
N LEU A 183 -8.66 -18.93 1.65
CA LEU A 183 -9.85 -19.13 0.83
C LEU A 183 -10.38 -17.79 0.30
N LEU A 184 -10.32 -17.60 -1.01
CA LEU A 184 -10.97 -16.48 -1.70
C LEU A 184 -12.43 -16.82 -2.02
N ARG A 185 -13.36 -16.02 -1.49
CA ARG A 185 -14.79 -16.14 -1.83
C ARG A 185 -15.14 -15.30 -3.06
N VAL A 186 -15.97 -15.85 -3.93
CA VAL A 186 -16.51 -15.16 -5.12
C VAL A 186 -18.01 -15.38 -5.25
N ALA A 187 -18.72 -14.44 -5.87
CA ALA A 187 -20.14 -14.61 -6.20
C ALA A 187 -20.59 -13.74 -7.37
N ALA A 188 -21.72 -14.14 -7.96
CA ALA A 188 -22.47 -13.35 -8.92
C ALA A 188 -23.96 -13.31 -8.51
N THR A 189 -24.45 -12.14 -8.11
CA THR A 189 -25.83 -11.90 -7.61
C THR A 189 -26.56 -10.81 -8.40
N GLY A 190 -26.23 -10.65 -9.68
CA GLY A 190 -26.53 -9.45 -10.47
C GLY A 190 -25.42 -8.40 -10.38
N GLN A 191 -24.65 -8.43 -9.28
CA GLN A 191 -23.33 -7.81 -9.16
C GLN A 191 -22.27 -8.90 -9.02
N LEU A 192 -21.03 -8.57 -9.36
CA LEU A 192 -19.87 -9.42 -9.16
C LEU A 192 -19.23 -9.09 -7.82
N HIS A 193 -19.04 -10.11 -7.00
CA HIS A 193 -18.44 -9.96 -5.70
C HIS A 193 -17.11 -10.72 -5.62
N LEU A 194 -16.09 -10.07 -5.09
CA LEU A 194 -14.76 -10.64 -4.86
C LEU A 194 -14.36 -10.41 -3.40
N GLY A 195 -13.95 -11.48 -2.73
CA GLY A 195 -13.66 -11.46 -1.30
C GLY A 195 -14.90 -11.73 -0.41
N PRO A 196 -14.73 -11.72 0.92
CA PRO A 196 -13.44 -11.60 1.60
C PRO A 196 -12.54 -12.82 1.31
N VAL A 197 -11.26 -12.68 1.60
CA VAL A 197 -10.35 -13.83 1.74
C VAL A 197 -10.46 -14.29 3.19
N PHE A 198 -10.64 -15.59 3.42
CA PHE A 198 -10.62 -16.19 4.73
C PHE A 198 -9.21 -16.73 5.02
N THR A 199 -8.47 -16.07 5.91
CA THR A 199 -7.09 -16.36 6.30
C THR A 199 -6.98 -16.55 7.82
N GLY A 200 -7.07 -17.80 8.28
CA GLY A 200 -6.84 -18.16 9.69
C GLY A 200 -7.54 -17.24 10.72
N PRO A 201 -6.80 -16.66 11.69
CA PRO A 201 -7.33 -15.67 12.65
C PRO A 201 -7.29 -14.22 12.16
N ALA A 202 -6.67 -13.94 11.00
CA ALA A 202 -6.49 -12.59 10.47
C ALA A 202 -7.76 -12.03 9.80
N THR A 203 -8.73 -12.89 9.48
CA THR A 203 -10.02 -12.52 8.88
C THR A 203 -11.20 -13.04 9.71
N THR A 204 -12.40 -12.54 9.40
CA THR A 204 -13.64 -13.02 10.02
C THR A 204 -13.90 -14.49 9.71
N CYS A 205 -14.67 -15.20 10.55
CA CYS A 205 -15.14 -16.54 10.18
C CYS A 205 -16.34 -16.49 9.25
N LEU A 206 -16.68 -17.64 8.65
CA LEU A 206 -17.85 -17.78 7.79
C LEU A 206 -19.17 -17.35 8.48
N ALA A 207 -19.31 -17.60 9.79
CA ALA A 207 -20.52 -17.20 10.54
C ALA A 207 -20.66 -15.67 10.64
N CYS A 208 -19.58 -14.95 10.96
CA CYS A 208 -19.56 -13.49 10.94
C CYS A 208 -19.87 -12.93 9.55
N PHE A 209 -19.27 -13.51 8.52
CA PHE A 209 -19.57 -13.14 7.14
C PHE A 209 -21.05 -13.30 6.83
N ARG A 210 -21.69 -14.42 7.21
CA ARG A 210 -23.13 -14.61 7.03
C ARG A 210 -23.98 -13.61 7.83
N HIS A 211 -23.54 -13.23 9.03
CA HIS A 211 -24.23 -12.24 9.85
C HIS A 211 -24.20 -10.82 9.25
N SER A 212 -23.22 -10.51 8.40
CA SER A 212 -23.12 -9.20 7.73
C SER A 212 -24.25 -8.86 6.74
N GLY A 213 -25.16 -9.81 6.47
CA GLY A 213 -26.32 -9.64 5.59
C GLY A 213 -25.99 -9.69 4.10
N ILE A 214 -24.79 -10.13 3.74
CA ILE A 214 -24.39 -10.31 2.33
C ILE A 214 -25.16 -11.50 1.75
N SER A 215 -25.90 -11.25 0.68
CA SER A 215 -26.67 -12.29 -0.01
C SER A 215 -25.75 -13.31 -0.70
N PRO A 216 -26.09 -14.60 -0.67
CA PRO A 216 -25.38 -15.63 -1.42
C PRO A 216 -25.52 -15.42 -2.93
N ALA A 217 -24.63 -16.04 -3.71
CA ALA A 217 -24.62 -16.05 -5.17
C ALA A 217 -25.96 -16.57 -5.74
N SER A 218 -26.32 -16.08 -6.94
CA SER A 218 -27.35 -16.73 -7.74
C SER A 218 -26.88 -18.13 -8.12
N ALA A 219 -27.78 -19.12 -8.06
CA ALA A 219 -27.50 -20.48 -8.54
C ALA A 219 -27.23 -20.51 -10.05
N ASN A 220 -27.77 -19.55 -10.81
CA ASN A 220 -27.68 -19.48 -12.27
C ASN A 220 -27.21 -18.07 -12.70
N PRO A 221 -25.90 -17.75 -12.57
CA PRO A 221 -25.37 -16.50 -13.07
C PRO A 221 -25.33 -16.49 -14.61
N GLN A 222 -25.44 -15.30 -15.21
CA GLN A 222 -25.29 -15.14 -16.66
C GLN A 222 -23.86 -15.49 -17.12
N ALA A 223 -23.71 -16.10 -18.30
CA ALA A 223 -22.40 -16.52 -18.83
C ALA A 223 -21.37 -15.38 -18.88
N ALA A 224 -21.79 -14.15 -19.22
CA ALA A 224 -20.92 -12.97 -19.21
C ALA A 224 -20.36 -12.68 -17.81
N HIS A 225 -21.19 -12.78 -16.76
CA HIS A 225 -20.77 -12.61 -15.37
C HIS A 225 -19.78 -13.69 -14.94
N ILE A 226 -19.97 -14.93 -15.37
CA ILE A 226 -19.03 -16.03 -15.07
C ILE A 226 -17.64 -15.71 -15.63
N GLY A 227 -17.57 -15.26 -16.90
CA GLY A 227 -16.29 -14.94 -17.53
C GLY A 227 -15.54 -13.81 -16.84
N ILE A 228 -16.25 -12.75 -16.46
CA ILE A 228 -15.67 -11.60 -15.77
C ILE A 228 -15.27 -11.95 -14.33
N MET A 229 -16.13 -12.64 -13.58
CA MET A 229 -15.84 -13.12 -12.23
C MET A 229 -14.60 -14.02 -12.21
N SER A 230 -14.50 -14.93 -13.18
CA SER A 230 -13.33 -15.81 -13.32
C SER A 230 -12.05 -15.01 -13.52
N ALA A 231 -12.05 -14.04 -14.45
CA ALA A 231 -10.89 -13.19 -14.69
C ALA A 231 -10.47 -12.41 -13.42
N LEU A 232 -11.42 -11.84 -12.67
CA LEU A 232 -11.15 -11.13 -11.43
C LEU A 232 -10.61 -12.06 -10.33
N ALA A 233 -11.20 -13.24 -10.19
CA ALA A 233 -10.78 -14.23 -9.20
C ALA A 233 -9.36 -14.72 -9.47
N ILE A 234 -9.04 -15.05 -10.72
CA ILE A 234 -7.69 -15.51 -11.10
C ILE A 234 -6.67 -14.39 -10.99
N ALA A 235 -7.02 -13.14 -11.31
CA ALA A 235 -6.14 -12.00 -11.08
C ALA A 235 -5.83 -11.80 -9.59
N GLU A 236 -6.80 -12.01 -8.70
CA GLU A 236 -6.61 -11.94 -7.26
C GLU A 236 -5.75 -13.10 -6.74
N VAL A 237 -6.03 -14.33 -7.17
CA VAL A 237 -5.18 -15.50 -6.81
C VAL A 237 -3.76 -15.31 -7.31
N HIS A 238 -3.57 -14.74 -8.50
CA HIS A 238 -2.25 -14.40 -9.02
C HIS A 238 -1.56 -13.40 -8.09
N ALA A 239 -2.25 -12.34 -7.64
CA ALA A 239 -1.73 -11.37 -6.68
C ALA A 239 -1.32 -12.03 -5.36
N MET A 240 -2.18 -12.89 -4.80
CA MET A 240 -1.91 -13.62 -3.56
C MET A 240 -0.73 -14.60 -3.69
N ALA A 241 -0.68 -15.37 -4.77
CA ALA A 241 0.33 -16.41 -4.99
C ALA A 241 1.73 -15.85 -5.25
N THR A 242 1.81 -14.70 -5.91
CA THR A 242 3.08 -14.15 -6.40
C THR A 242 3.52 -12.90 -5.64
N GLY A 243 2.60 -12.20 -4.97
CA GLY A 243 2.86 -10.84 -4.49
C GLY A 243 3.16 -9.86 -5.62
N PHE A 244 2.85 -10.20 -6.87
CA PHE A 244 3.12 -9.37 -8.06
C PHE A 244 2.27 -8.11 -8.10
N ASN A 245 1.04 -8.22 -7.60
CA ASN A 245 0.20 -7.08 -7.25
C ASN A 245 -0.09 -7.20 -5.75
N PRO A 246 -0.24 -6.07 -5.05
CA PRO A 246 -0.74 -6.11 -3.69
C PRO A 246 -2.14 -6.73 -3.74
N PRO A 247 -2.37 -7.86 -3.06
CA PRO A 247 -3.70 -8.44 -2.99
C PRO A 247 -4.63 -7.45 -2.29
N ARG A 248 -5.91 -7.55 -2.60
CA ARG A 248 -6.93 -6.76 -1.92
C ARG A 248 -6.94 -7.10 -0.43
N PRO A 249 -7.29 -6.15 0.45
CA PRO A 249 -7.40 -6.42 1.87
C PRO A 249 -8.28 -7.65 2.12
N PRO A 250 -7.80 -8.64 2.88
CA PRO A 250 -8.47 -9.93 2.98
C PRO A 250 -9.83 -9.80 3.68
N HIS A 251 -10.04 -8.78 4.51
CA HIS A 251 -11.32 -8.51 5.17
C HIS A 251 -12.33 -7.75 4.30
N ARG A 252 -12.01 -7.35 3.07
CA ARG A 252 -12.92 -6.58 2.22
C ARG A 252 -13.72 -7.47 1.26
N LEU A 253 -15.02 -7.20 1.20
CA LEU A 253 -15.87 -7.60 0.10
C LEU A 253 -15.87 -6.47 -0.94
N TRP A 254 -15.40 -6.75 -2.14
CA TRP A 254 -15.51 -5.85 -3.28
C TRP A 254 -16.74 -6.21 -4.10
N GLN A 255 -17.48 -5.19 -4.53
CA GLN A 255 -18.67 -5.34 -5.35
C GLN A 255 -18.50 -4.52 -6.61
N TRP A 256 -18.83 -5.12 -7.75
CA TRP A 256 -18.80 -4.46 -9.04
C TRP A 256 -20.07 -4.75 -9.80
N ASP A 257 -20.71 -3.69 -10.27
CA ASP A 257 -21.80 -3.78 -11.22
C ASP A 257 -21.24 -3.60 -12.65
N PRO A 258 -21.21 -4.67 -13.46
CA PRO A 258 -20.66 -4.59 -14.81
C PRO A 258 -21.52 -3.75 -15.76
N VAL A 259 -22.78 -3.47 -15.43
CA VAL A 259 -23.69 -2.66 -16.28
C VAL A 259 -23.43 -1.17 -16.07
N SER A 260 -23.42 -0.71 -14.81
CA SER A 260 -23.13 0.69 -14.49
C SER A 260 -21.63 1.02 -14.45
N GLY A 261 -20.78 0.00 -14.36
CA GLY A 261 -19.35 0.15 -14.09
C GLY A 261 -19.06 0.56 -12.65
N SER A 262 -20.08 0.65 -11.78
CA SER A 262 -19.91 1.13 -10.41
C SER A 262 -19.19 0.12 -9.54
N PHE A 263 -18.25 0.63 -8.74
CA PHE A 263 -17.41 -0.17 -7.86
C PHE A 263 -17.59 0.30 -6.42
N SER A 264 -17.82 -0.63 -5.53
CA SER A 264 -17.92 -0.36 -4.09
C SER A 264 -17.20 -1.46 -3.31
N HIS A 265 -16.98 -1.20 -2.02
CA HIS A 265 -16.46 -2.20 -1.12
C HIS A 265 -17.09 -2.07 0.25
N ARG A 266 -17.01 -3.16 1.01
CA ARG A 266 -17.47 -3.25 2.39
C ARG A 266 -16.45 -4.00 3.22
N ASP A 267 -16.09 -3.44 4.36
CA ASP A 267 -15.30 -4.16 5.35
C ASP A 267 -16.18 -5.24 6.01
N VAL A 268 -15.71 -6.48 6.01
CA VAL A 268 -16.31 -7.59 6.74
C VAL A 268 -15.55 -7.71 8.05
N VAL A 269 -16.22 -7.40 9.16
CA VAL A 269 -15.64 -7.43 10.51
C VAL A 269 -16.18 -8.59 11.34
N PRO A 270 -15.40 -9.11 12.31
CA PRO A 270 -15.89 -10.10 13.24
C PRO A 270 -17.11 -9.56 14.01
N ASP A 271 -18.10 -10.43 14.18
CA ASP A 271 -19.17 -10.18 15.12
C ASP A 271 -18.61 -10.36 16.55
N PRO A 272 -18.69 -9.34 17.43
CA PRO A 272 -18.19 -9.40 18.79
C PRO A 272 -18.76 -10.56 19.61
N GLN A 273 -19.97 -11.01 19.25
CA GLN A 273 -20.69 -12.10 19.91
C GLN A 273 -20.53 -13.44 19.20
N CYS A 274 -19.68 -13.53 18.17
CA CYS A 274 -19.54 -14.75 17.40
C CYS A 274 -18.98 -15.89 18.28
N PRO A 275 -19.70 -17.03 18.41
CA PRO A 275 -19.18 -18.17 19.17
C PRO A 275 -18.09 -18.94 18.43
N THR A 276 -17.86 -18.63 17.14
CA THR A 276 -16.96 -19.40 16.26
C THR A 276 -15.56 -18.83 16.15
N CYS A 277 -15.42 -17.50 16.05
CA CYS A 277 -14.11 -16.85 16.01
C CYS A 277 -13.85 -16.10 17.31
N ASP A 278 -12.81 -16.51 18.03
CA ASP A 278 -12.40 -15.97 19.34
C ASP A 278 -11.75 -14.58 19.26
N VAL A 279 -12.04 -13.85 18.18
CA VAL A 279 -11.26 -12.71 17.70
C VAL A 279 -11.49 -11.45 18.56
N THR A 280 -12.60 -11.40 19.30
CA THR A 280 -13.06 -10.24 20.08
C THR A 280 -13.35 -10.56 21.54
N ARG A 281 -13.05 -11.78 22.03
CA ARG A 281 -13.22 -12.12 23.46
C ARG A 281 -12.11 -11.54 24.34
N SER A 282 -11.72 -10.28 24.12
CA SER A 282 -11.10 -9.52 25.21
C SER A 282 -12.20 -9.18 26.22
N GLU A 283 -11.92 -9.36 27.51
CA GLU A 283 -12.85 -9.35 28.66
C GLU A 283 -13.63 -8.04 28.91
N SER A 284 -13.69 -7.10 27.96
CA SER A 284 -14.39 -5.82 28.09
C SER A 284 -15.90 -6.00 27.93
N THR A 285 -16.63 -5.97 29.04
CA THR A 285 -18.11 -6.11 29.14
C THR A 285 -18.92 -4.89 28.66
N HIS A 286 -18.32 -3.93 27.96
CA HIS A 286 -18.97 -2.66 27.61
C HIS A 286 -19.42 -2.64 26.14
N SER A 287 -20.68 -2.29 25.86
CA SER A 287 -21.24 -2.27 24.50
C SER A 287 -20.56 -1.26 23.55
N GLN A 288 -19.94 -0.20 24.08
CA GLN A 288 -19.09 0.72 23.30
C GLN A 288 -17.74 0.10 22.89
N ALA A 289 -17.30 -0.96 23.58
CA ALA A 289 -16.11 -1.72 23.21
C ALA A 289 -16.31 -2.50 21.91
N ASN A 290 -17.55 -2.73 21.45
CA ASN A 290 -17.81 -3.51 20.23
C ASN A 290 -17.36 -2.78 18.97
N THR A 291 -17.70 -1.51 18.83
CA THR A 291 -17.27 -0.69 17.69
C THR A 291 -15.76 -0.52 17.73
N LEU A 292 -15.20 -0.09 18.87
CA LEU A 292 -13.75 0.11 19.03
C LEU A 292 -12.95 -1.19 18.79
N SER A 293 -13.39 -2.35 19.29
CA SER A 293 -12.73 -3.63 19.05
C SER A 293 -12.78 -4.06 17.58
N GLN A 294 -13.88 -3.79 16.86
CA GLN A 294 -13.95 -4.00 15.41
C GLN A 294 -12.97 -3.07 14.68
N TRP A 295 -12.86 -1.81 15.11
CA TRP A 295 -11.88 -0.86 14.58
C TRP A 295 -10.44 -1.31 14.85
N GLU A 296 -10.12 -1.68 16.08
CA GLU A 296 -8.81 -2.20 16.45
C GLU A 296 -8.48 -3.46 15.65
N TRP A 297 -9.44 -4.36 15.45
CA TRP A 297 -9.23 -5.56 14.66
C TRP A 297 -8.88 -5.25 13.20
N LEU A 298 -9.62 -4.34 12.55
CA LEU A 298 -9.31 -3.87 11.19
C LEU A 298 -7.90 -3.29 11.10
N ASN A 299 -7.44 -2.64 12.16
CA ASN A 299 -6.12 -2.00 12.20
C ASN A 299 -4.98 -2.94 12.66
N ARG A 300 -5.24 -4.00 13.41
CA ARG A 300 -4.23 -4.96 13.89
C ARG A 300 -3.78 -5.95 12.80
N ASN A 301 -4.68 -6.31 11.87
CA ASN A 301 -4.47 -7.42 10.94
C ASN A 301 -4.06 -7.05 9.51
N LEU A 302 -3.74 -5.79 9.22
CA LEU A 302 -3.03 -5.47 7.98
C LEU A 302 -1.57 -5.87 8.18
N SER A 303 -1.07 -6.77 7.31
CA SER A 303 0.31 -7.25 7.32
C SER A 303 1.26 -6.10 7.63
N PRO A 304 2.18 -6.25 8.60
CA PRO A 304 3.21 -5.27 8.85
C PRO A 304 4.15 -5.29 7.63
N SER A 305 3.80 -4.56 6.57
CA SER A 305 4.79 -4.12 5.60
C SER A 305 5.86 -3.41 6.39
N THR A 306 7.12 -3.79 6.21
CA THR A 306 8.28 -3.23 6.89
C THR A 306 8.34 -1.72 6.62
N ILE A 307 7.76 -0.92 7.52
CA ILE A 307 7.79 0.53 7.38
C ILE A 307 9.17 0.96 7.86
N SER A 308 10.09 1.26 6.94
CA SER A 308 11.39 1.80 7.31
C SER A 308 11.26 3.32 7.52
N PRO A 309 11.50 3.87 8.73
CA PRO A 309 11.47 5.30 8.99
C PRO A 309 12.53 6.09 8.19
N GLU A 310 13.54 5.42 7.62
CA GLU A 310 14.61 6.05 6.82
C GLU A 310 14.11 6.73 5.52
N ILE A 311 12.90 6.42 5.05
CA ILE A 311 12.34 7.04 3.85
C ILE A 311 11.87 8.48 4.13
N ASN A 312 11.55 8.79 5.40
CA ASN A 312 10.84 10.02 5.76
C ASN A 312 11.67 11.28 5.56
N ASP A 313 13.01 11.21 5.57
CA ASP A 313 13.91 12.38 5.50
C ASP A 313 14.54 12.66 4.13
N ARG A 314 14.24 11.84 3.13
CA ARG A 314 14.82 12.01 1.78
C ARG A 314 14.32 13.24 1.05
N ASP A 315 13.07 13.63 1.30
CA ASP A 315 12.45 14.84 0.74
C ASP A 315 13.11 16.13 1.24
N LEU A 316 13.65 16.10 2.46
CA LEU A 316 14.33 17.22 3.12
C LEU A 316 15.84 16.99 3.27
N ALA A 317 16.44 16.14 2.43
CA ALA A 317 17.86 15.78 2.53
C ALA A 317 18.77 17.03 2.51
N THR A 318 18.41 18.07 1.75
CA THR A 318 19.17 19.31 1.64
C THR A 318 18.77 20.39 2.65
N SER A 319 17.77 20.16 3.48
CA SER A 319 17.28 21.17 4.43
C SER A 319 18.22 21.34 5.62
N PRO A 320 18.33 22.57 6.17
CA PRO A 320 19.04 22.83 7.42
C PRO A 320 18.54 21.96 8.57
N ARG A 321 19.48 21.42 9.34
CA ARG A 321 19.23 20.55 10.50
C ARG A 321 19.73 21.21 11.78
N LEU A 322 18.91 21.17 12.81
CA LEU A 322 19.24 21.65 14.15
C LEU A 322 19.10 20.49 15.14
N PRO A 323 20.20 19.96 15.70
CA PRO A 323 20.12 18.91 16.71
C PRO A 323 19.21 19.34 17.87
N LEU A 324 18.31 18.46 18.31
CA LEU A 324 17.29 18.81 19.31
C LEU A 324 17.93 19.34 20.60
N ALA A 325 19.02 18.72 21.04
CA ALA A 325 19.81 19.15 22.21
C ALA A 325 20.44 20.56 22.08
N LYS A 326 20.54 21.11 20.87
CA LYS A 326 21.10 22.45 20.59
C LYS A 326 20.03 23.47 20.19
N SER A 327 18.75 23.08 20.22
CA SER A 327 17.65 23.90 19.71
C SER A 327 17.30 25.10 20.59
N GLY A 328 17.68 25.07 21.88
CA GLY A 328 17.27 26.10 22.85
C GLY A 328 15.77 26.07 23.16
N LEU A 329 15.07 24.99 22.81
CA LEU A 329 13.65 24.80 23.12
C LEU A 329 13.42 24.58 24.62
N PRO A 330 12.23 24.92 25.13
CA PRO A 330 11.86 24.62 26.51
C PRO A 330 11.97 23.11 26.83
N PRO A 331 12.41 22.71 28.04
CA PRO A 331 12.54 21.30 28.41
C PRO A 331 11.26 20.47 28.21
N ALA A 332 10.09 21.06 28.49
CA ALA A 332 8.80 20.42 28.27
C ALA A 332 8.58 20.02 26.81
N LEU A 333 9.02 20.84 25.86
CA LEU A 333 8.88 20.55 24.44
C LEU A 333 9.89 19.50 23.97
N ILE A 334 11.12 19.53 24.49
CA ILE A 334 12.11 18.46 24.23
C ILE A 334 11.53 17.12 24.70
N THR A 335 11.00 17.06 25.93
CA THR A 335 10.33 15.87 26.47
C THR A 335 9.15 15.45 25.58
N ALA A 336 8.33 16.40 25.09
CA ALA A 336 7.22 16.09 24.19
C ALA A 336 7.70 15.42 22.90
N MET A 337 8.74 15.95 22.26
CA MET A 337 9.28 15.43 20.99
C MET A 337 9.93 14.05 21.18
N GLU A 338 10.67 13.86 22.28
CA GLU A 338 11.24 12.55 22.64
C GLU A 338 10.16 11.52 22.98
N THR A 339 9.12 11.93 23.72
CA THR A 339 7.99 11.08 24.12
C THR A 339 7.15 10.63 22.94
N ALA A 340 6.94 11.53 21.98
CA ALA A 340 6.10 11.25 20.83
C ALA A 340 6.61 10.02 20.05
N ARG A 341 7.93 9.77 20.10
CA ARG A 341 8.67 8.69 19.41
C ARG A 341 8.47 8.69 17.89
N ALA A 342 9.38 8.04 17.18
CA ALA A 342 9.20 7.78 15.76
C ALA A 342 8.03 6.82 15.57
N SER A 343 6.91 7.31 15.05
CA SER A 343 5.97 6.47 14.33
C SER A 343 6.22 6.68 12.85
N PRO A 344 6.45 5.63 12.07
CA PRO A 344 6.67 5.80 10.65
C PRO A 344 5.39 6.19 9.89
N ALA A 345 4.24 6.26 10.60
CA ALA A 345 2.95 6.71 10.08
C ALA A 345 2.60 8.15 10.49
N VAL A 346 3.39 8.79 11.37
CA VAL A 346 3.08 10.11 11.92
C VAL A 346 4.31 11.00 11.84
N ASP A 347 4.21 12.07 11.06
CA ASP A 347 5.19 13.15 11.11
C ASP A 347 4.82 14.14 12.21
N ILE A 348 5.85 14.71 12.83
CA ILE A 348 5.69 15.66 13.93
C ILE A 348 6.26 16.99 13.48
N TYR A 349 5.41 18.00 13.42
CA TYR A 349 5.79 19.35 13.05
C TYR A 349 5.77 20.25 14.28
N LEU A 350 6.86 20.99 14.49
CA LEU A 350 6.99 22.04 15.48
C LEU A 350 6.77 23.40 14.82
N MET A 351 5.95 24.23 15.44
CA MET A 351 5.59 25.56 14.97
C MET A 351 5.60 26.59 16.10
N GLY A 352 5.78 27.86 15.75
CA GLY A 352 5.63 28.98 16.69
C GLY A 352 6.80 29.16 17.68
N ALA A 353 7.91 28.43 17.51
CA ALA A 353 9.09 28.57 18.35
C ALA A 353 9.90 29.83 17.99
N ALA A 354 9.59 30.97 18.62
CA ALA A 354 10.22 32.26 18.33
C ALA A 354 11.74 32.31 18.50
N THR A 355 12.33 31.36 19.23
CA THR A 355 13.78 31.23 19.40
C THR A 355 14.49 30.57 18.23
N LEU A 356 13.75 29.96 17.30
CA LEU A 356 14.29 29.24 16.16
C LEU A 356 14.32 30.12 14.89
N PRO A 357 15.31 29.93 14.00
CA PRO A 357 15.46 30.76 12.80
C PRO A 357 14.39 30.53 11.72
N TYR A 358 13.66 29.42 11.77
CA TYR A 358 12.59 29.10 10.82
C TYR A 358 11.25 28.94 11.56
N PRO A 359 10.11 29.24 10.93
CA PRO A 359 8.82 29.17 11.60
C PRO A 359 8.30 27.73 11.79
N ILE A 360 8.75 26.78 10.96
CA ILE A 360 8.25 25.41 10.93
C ILE A 360 9.41 24.43 10.79
N TYR A 361 9.40 23.40 11.65
CA TYR A 361 10.33 22.28 11.60
C TYR A 361 9.59 20.96 11.60
N ARG A 362 10.07 19.98 10.83
CA ARG A 362 9.74 18.58 11.03
C ARG A 362 10.74 17.96 11.98
N TYR A 363 10.28 17.21 12.96
CA TYR A 363 11.15 16.41 13.82
C TYR A 363 11.59 15.15 13.09
N SER A 364 12.90 14.89 13.04
CA SER A 364 13.46 13.59 12.68
C SER A 364 13.86 12.85 13.96
N PRO A 365 13.11 11.81 14.35
CA PRO A 365 13.45 11.00 15.51
C PRO A 365 14.73 10.19 15.31
N THR A 366 15.04 9.80 14.07
CA THR A 366 16.24 9.01 13.73
C THR A 366 17.51 9.82 13.94
N GLU A 367 17.50 11.09 13.53
CA GLU A 367 18.64 12.00 13.72
C GLU A 367 18.58 12.76 15.06
N ALA A 368 17.47 12.63 15.82
CA ALA A 368 17.15 13.47 16.97
C ALA A 368 17.33 14.98 16.66
N ALA A 369 16.80 15.41 15.51
CA ALA A 369 17.03 16.75 14.96
C ALA A 369 15.74 17.38 14.42
N LEU A 370 15.73 18.71 14.38
CA LEU A 370 14.70 19.51 13.73
C LEU A 370 15.16 19.82 12.30
N ILE A 371 14.35 19.48 11.31
CA ILE A 371 14.61 19.73 9.89
C ILE A 371 13.71 20.87 9.44
N ALA A 372 14.30 21.95 8.93
CA ALA A 372 13.51 23.08 8.44
C ALA A 372 12.73 22.70 7.16
N THR A 373 11.42 22.97 7.15
CA THR A 373 10.54 22.63 6.00
C THR A 373 10.17 23.85 5.18
N ARG A 374 10.13 25.06 5.77
CA ARG A 374 9.69 26.31 5.14
C ARG A 374 10.62 27.47 5.52
N ALA A 375 11.63 27.74 4.70
CA ALA A 375 12.52 28.89 4.90
C ALA A 375 11.95 30.20 4.34
N ASP A 376 10.89 30.11 3.53
CA ASP A 376 10.22 31.20 2.81
C ASP A 376 9.11 31.89 3.64
N LEU A 377 8.61 31.24 4.68
CA LEU A 377 7.58 31.82 5.56
C LEU A 377 8.23 32.78 6.57
N VAL A 378 7.69 34.01 6.64
CA VAL A 378 8.09 34.99 7.67
C VAL A 378 7.42 34.67 9.02
N ARG A 379 6.17 34.19 8.99
CA ARG A 379 5.40 33.62 10.11
C ARG A 379 4.32 32.66 9.56
N PRO A 380 3.88 31.62 10.32
CA PRO A 380 2.70 30.83 9.97
C PRO A 380 1.46 31.72 9.85
N THR A 381 0.55 31.40 8.94
CA THR A 381 -0.71 32.16 8.78
C THR A 381 -1.74 31.79 9.83
N THR A 382 -1.66 30.55 10.31
CA THR A 382 -2.47 30.05 11.41
C THR A 382 -2.38 30.96 12.63
N LYS A 383 -3.54 31.39 13.15
CA LYS A 383 -3.67 32.22 14.36
C LYS A 383 -3.12 31.57 15.64
N CYS A 384 -2.57 30.36 15.56
CA CYS A 384 -1.70 29.80 16.59
C CYS A 384 -0.40 30.61 16.64
N GLY A 385 -0.45 31.81 17.21
CA GLY A 385 0.74 32.62 17.56
C GLY A 385 1.58 31.99 18.67
N SER A 386 1.45 30.67 18.85
CA SER A 386 1.80 29.91 20.03
C SER A 386 2.60 28.68 19.68
N LEU A 387 3.36 28.20 20.67
CA LEU A 387 4.19 27.02 20.52
C LEU A 387 3.29 25.78 20.39
N ALA A 388 3.33 25.14 19.22
CA ALA A 388 2.46 24.01 18.91
C ALA A 388 3.22 22.83 18.27
N LEU A 389 2.77 21.61 18.59
CA LEU A 389 3.13 20.38 17.89
C LEU A 389 1.93 19.89 17.07
N ALA A 390 2.08 19.83 15.75
CA ALA A 390 1.12 19.20 14.87
C ALA A 390 1.56 17.76 14.58
N LEU A 391 0.65 16.81 14.83
CA LEU A 391 0.80 15.40 14.54
C LEU A 391 0.08 15.13 13.21
N VAL A 392 0.85 14.87 12.17
CA VAL A 392 0.34 14.68 10.81
C VAL A 392 0.36 13.19 10.48
N ALA A 393 -0.82 12.64 10.24
CA ALA A 393 -0.99 11.30 9.71
C ALA A 393 -0.51 11.27 8.26
N CYS A 394 0.53 10.48 7.97
CA CYS A 394 1.20 10.43 6.66
C CYS A 394 1.09 9.02 6.02
N PRO A 395 -0.12 8.57 5.61
CA PRO A 395 -0.33 7.29 4.94
C PRO A 395 0.50 7.07 3.68
N GLY A 396 0.87 8.12 2.94
CA GLY A 396 1.61 8.00 1.68
C GLY A 396 3.03 7.45 1.87
N ARG A 397 3.51 7.43 3.12
CA ARG A 397 4.80 6.90 3.55
C ARG A 397 4.70 5.44 4.01
N LEU A 398 3.48 4.93 4.18
CA LEU A 398 3.19 3.50 4.32
C LEU A 398 3.25 2.88 2.92
N GLN A 399 4.18 1.95 2.69
CA GLN A 399 4.46 1.36 1.36
C GLN A 399 3.34 0.45 0.80
N THR A 400 2.07 0.63 1.17
CA THR A 400 1.00 -0.31 0.79
C THR A 400 -0.07 0.33 -0.09
N ALA A 401 -0.71 -0.52 -0.90
CA ALA A 401 -1.85 -0.18 -1.75
C ALA A 401 -3.15 0.15 -0.98
N ASP A 402 -3.10 0.18 0.35
CA ASP A 402 -4.24 0.44 1.22
C ASP A 402 -4.17 1.85 1.82
N ALA A 403 -4.04 2.88 0.96
CA ALA A 403 -3.89 4.27 1.37
C ALA A 403 -4.95 4.70 2.42
N GLU A 404 -6.18 4.20 2.32
CA GLU A 404 -7.26 4.53 3.26
C GLU A 404 -7.11 3.85 4.63
N ALA A 405 -6.71 2.58 4.68
CA ALA A 405 -6.45 1.90 5.94
C ALA A 405 -5.15 2.43 6.60
N SER A 406 -4.18 2.79 5.76
CA SER A 406 -2.97 3.52 6.11
C SER A 406 -3.29 4.89 6.72
N ILE A 407 -4.29 5.64 6.21
CA ILE A 407 -4.73 6.91 6.81
C ILE A 407 -5.26 6.64 8.21
N ARG A 408 -6.19 5.70 8.35
CA ARG A 408 -6.85 5.42 9.62
C ARG A 408 -5.85 5.01 10.71
N ARG A 409 -4.88 4.14 10.38
CA ARG A 409 -3.80 3.74 11.29
C ARG A 409 -2.90 4.92 11.66
N ALA A 410 -2.57 5.78 10.70
CA ALA A 410 -1.79 6.99 10.95
C ALA A 410 -2.52 7.94 11.92
N PHE A 411 -3.85 8.09 11.80
CA PHE A 411 -4.66 8.86 12.76
C PHE A 411 -4.68 8.23 14.15
N LEU A 412 -4.83 6.91 14.27
CA LEU A 412 -4.78 6.24 15.58
C LEU A 412 -3.43 6.41 16.25
N HIS A 413 -2.33 6.19 15.52
CA HIS A 413 -1.00 6.43 16.07
C HIS A 413 -0.78 7.89 16.46
N ALA A 414 -1.32 8.84 15.69
CA ALA A 414 -1.25 10.24 16.06
C ALA A 414 -2.03 10.53 17.35
N GLY A 415 -3.21 9.93 17.53
CA GLY A 415 -3.99 10.01 18.77
C GLY A 415 -3.25 9.41 19.98
N GLU A 416 -2.76 8.18 19.87
CA GLU A 416 -1.96 7.54 20.92
C GLU A 416 -0.70 8.35 21.27
N THR A 417 -0.06 8.92 20.26
CA THR A 417 1.09 9.82 20.44
C THR A 417 0.69 11.08 21.17
N ALA A 418 -0.43 11.71 20.79
CA ALA A 418 -0.96 12.89 21.47
C ALA A 418 -1.23 12.60 22.95
N ASP A 419 -1.88 11.47 23.27
CA ASP A 419 -2.19 11.05 24.63
C ASP A 419 -0.92 10.80 25.46
N ARG A 420 0.10 10.13 24.88
CA ARG A 420 1.40 9.94 25.53
C ARG A 420 2.07 11.27 25.84
N VAL A 421 2.08 12.21 24.89
CA VAL A 421 2.68 13.55 25.10
C VAL A 421 1.91 14.32 26.17
N ALA A 422 0.57 14.33 26.12
CA ALA A 422 -0.26 14.99 27.12
C ALA A 422 -0.05 14.41 28.53
N THR A 423 0.20 13.10 28.63
CA THR A 423 0.52 12.43 29.89
C THR A 423 1.91 12.80 30.42
N ALA A 424 2.91 12.87 29.53
CA ALA A 424 4.29 13.17 29.91
C ALA A 424 4.55 14.66 30.16
N VAL A 425 3.77 15.55 29.54
CA VAL A 425 3.96 17.00 29.59
C VAL A 425 2.66 17.66 30.04
N PRO A 426 2.51 17.96 31.35
CA PRO A 426 1.26 18.46 31.91
C PRO A 426 0.76 19.79 31.37
N THR A 427 1.59 20.56 30.66
CA THR A 427 1.18 21.81 29.98
C THR A 427 0.67 21.57 28.55
N ALA A 428 0.88 20.38 27.97
CA ALA A 428 0.38 20.06 26.64
C ALA A 428 -1.15 19.92 26.66
N ARG A 429 -1.82 20.63 25.77
CA ARG A 429 -3.28 20.59 25.60
C ARG A 429 -3.61 20.36 24.14
N MET A 430 -4.48 19.40 23.87
CA MET A 430 -5.02 19.24 22.52
C MET A 430 -5.94 20.41 22.19
N ILE A 431 -5.70 21.07 21.07
CA ILE A 431 -6.47 22.22 20.59
C ILE A 431 -7.13 21.92 19.25
N SER A 432 -8.26 22.57 19.00
CA SER A 432 -8.90 22.55 17.68
C SER A 432 -8.29 23.65 16.82
N VAL A 433 -8.01 23.32 15.56
CA VAL A 433 -7.48 24.26 14.56
C VAL A 433 -8.25 24.09 13.25
N ASP A 434 -8.21 25.09 12.38
CA ASP A 434 -8.63 24.92 10.99
C ASP A 434 -7.59 24.02 10.28
N ALA A 435 -7.98 22.77 10.02
CA ALA A 435 -7.09 21.80 9.40
C ALA A 435 -6.73 22.16 7.95
N ALA A 436 -7.57 22.91 7.22
CA ALA A 436 -7.25 23.31 5.85
C ALA A 436 -6.18 24.40 5.82
N GLU A 437 -6.32 25.40 6.69
CA GLU A 437 -5.33 26.49 6.86
C GLU A 437 -3.98 25.92 7.32
N LEU A 438 -3.99 25.07 8.36
CA LEU A 438 -2.76 24.48 8.86
C LEU A 438 -2.12 23.51 7.85
N ALA A 439 -2.91 22.77 7.06
CA ALA A 439 -2.36 21.91 6.02
C ALA A 439 -1.65 22.72 4.93
N GLN A 440 -2.14 23.92 4.63
CA GLN A 440 -1.49 24.83 3.69
C GLN A 440 -0.18 25.41 4.23
N ASP A 441 -0.14 25.82 5.52
CA ASP A 441 1.08 26.28 6.19
C ASP A 441 2.17 25.20 6.17
N LEU A 442 1.79 23.95 6.39
CA LEU A 442 2.68 22.78 6.43
C LEU A 442 3.02 22.19 5.04
N GLU A 443 2.44 22.72 3.95
CA GLU A 443 2.53 22.17 2.58
C GLU A 443 2.16 20.69 2.48
N LEU A 444 1.16 20.26 3.27
CA LEU A 444 0.75 18.88 3.26
C LEU A 444 0.13 18.49 1.92
N PHE A 445 0.50 17.31 1.43
CA PHE A 445 -0.19 16.70 0.29
C PHE A 445 -1.58 16.26 0.76
N THR A 446 -2.61 17.09 0.55
CA THR A 446 -3.97 16.91 1.11
C THR A 446 -4.64 15.54 0.83
N ASP A 447 -4.18 14.81 -0.18
CA ASP A 447 -4.62 13.44 -0.50
C ASP A 447 -3.93 12.35 0.33
N ARG A 448 -2.77 12.65 0.94
CA ARG A 448 -1.85 11.70 1.58
C ARG A 448 -1.31 12.11 2.93
N GLU A 449 -1.61 13.30 3.40
CA GLU A 449 -1.13 13.84 4.66
C GLU A 449 -2.29 14.61 5.27
N LYS A 450 -2.62 14.28 6.51
CA LYS A 450 -3.76 14.88 7.21
C LYS A 450 -3.37 15.20 8.64
N ILE A 451 -3.73 16.39 9.09
CA ILE A 451 -3.54 16.76 10.50
C ILE A 451 -4.47 15.89 11.33
N ALA A 452 -3.89 15.14 12.26
CA ALA A 452 -4.62 14.23 13.11
C ALA A 452 -4.83 14.81 14.52
N ALA A 453 -3.84 15.52 15.04
CA ALA A 453 -3.95 16.23 16.32
C ALA A 453 -3.01 17.43 16.36
N VAL A 454 -3.34 18.44 17.17
CA VAL A 454 -2.47 19.58 17.46
C VAL A 454 -2.42 19.78 18.97
N LEU A 455 -1.21 19.87 19.50
CA LEU A 455 -0.94 20.13 20.91
C LEU A 455 -0.37 21.53 21.08
N SER A 456 -1.02 22.35 21.91
CA SER A 456 -0.51 23.65 22.38
C SER A 456 0.22 23.46 23.71
N PHE A 457 1.26 24.27 23.95
CA PHE A 457 2.04 24.27 25.19
C PHE A 457 1.92 25.57 26.00
N ASP A 458 1.15 26.54 25.52
CA ASP A 458 0.94 27.82 26.17
C ASP A 458 -0.28 27.81 27.10
N GLU A 459 -0.15 28.44 28.27
CA GLU A 459 -1.19 28.43 29.33
C GLU A 459 -2.38 29.37 29.03
N GLU A 460 -2.27 30.31 28.08
CA GLU A 460 -3.22 31.44 27.92
C GLU A 460 -4.10 31.42 26.65
N ILE A 461 -4.33 30.28 26.01
CA ILE A 461 -4.89 30.28 24.63
C ILE A 461 -6.31 29.73 24.53
N GLU A 462 -7.27 30.63 24.29
CA GLU A 462 -8.51 30.34 23.56
C GLU A 462 -8.25 30.52 22.05
N CYS A 463 -7.95 29.43 21.33
CA CYS A 463 -8.03 29.44 19.86
C CYS A 463 -9.53 29.51 19.47
N ARG A 464 -9.96 30.66 18.95
CA ARG A 464 -11.32 30.84 18.38
C ARG A 464 -11.34 30.65 16.88
#